data_AF-H8ZWT4-F1
#
_entry.id   AF-H8ZWT4-F1
#
_cell.length_a   1.000
_cell.length_b   1.000
_cell.length_c   1.000
_cell.angle_alpha   90.00
_cell.angle_beta   90.00
_cell.angle_gamma   90.00
#
_symmetry.space_group_name_H-M   'P 1'
#
loop_
_entity.id
_entity.type
_entity.pdbx_description
1 polymer ?
#
loop_
_entity_poly.entity_id
_entity_poly.type
_entity_poly.pdbx_seq_one_letter_code
_entity_poly.pdbx_strand_id
1 'polypeptide(L)' 'QYPGARYITSENGIRKDLQHNRDRHSIHLNYGDVVERHIVDGDVCIFNRQPSLHKMSMMGHRMRIMPYSTFRLNLSVTAP' A
#
# COMPACT_ATOMS: atom_id res chain seq x y z
N GLN A 1 7.22 9.61 7.27
CA GLN A 1 6.00 10.45 7.30
C GLN A 1 5.04 9.93 6.25
N TYR A 2 3.73 10.01 6.49
CA TYR A 2 2.71 9.73 5.48
C TYR A 2 2.24 11.05 4.85
N PRO A 3 2.05 11.13 3.52
CA PRO A 3 2.42 10.14 2.50
C PRO A 3 3.95 10.07 2.28
N GLY A 4 4.46 8.92 1.83
CA GLY A 4 5.90 8.66 1.70
C GLY A 4 6.22 7.35 1.01
N ALA A 5 7.49 6.93 1.06
CA ALA A 5 7.98 5.67 0.49
C ALA A 5 8.97 4.98 1.43
N ARG A 6 9.16 3.67 1.23
CA ARG A 6 10.02 2.83 2.06
C ARG A 6 11.27 2.34 1.33
N TYR A 7 11.13 1.91 0.07
CA TYR A 7 12.23 1.36 -0.70
C TYR A 7 12.30 1.96 -2.10
N ILE A 8 13.50 1.99 -2.65
CA ILE A 8 13.77 2.26 -4.07
C ILE A 8 14.58 1.09 -4.59
N THR A 9 14.11 0.45 -5.65
CA THR A 9 14.80 -0.65 -6.33
C THR A 9 15.25 -0.15 -7.68
N SER A 10 16.56 -0.10 -7.90
CA SER A 10 17.13 0.29 -9.19
C SER A 10 17.01 -0.83 -10.22
N GLU A 11 17.18 -0.51 -11.51
CA GLU A 11 17.13 -1.49 -12.61
C GLU A 11 18.10 -2.67 -12.41
N ASN A 12 19.24 -2.43 -11.75
CA ASN A 12 20.21 -3.47 -11.38
C ASN A 12 19.74 -4.40 -10.23
N GLY A 13 18.51 -4.24 -9.73
CA GLY A 13 17.94 -5.00 -8.62
C GLY A 13 18.40 -4.58 -7.23
N ILE A 14 19.24 -3.54 -7.11
CA ILE A 14 19.72 -3.03 -5.83
C ILE A 14 18.58 -2.29 -5.12
N ARG A 15 18.16 -2.81 -3.96
CA ARG A 15 17.11 -2.22 -3.12
C ARG A 15 17.72 -1.35 -2.01
N LYS A 16 17.33 -0.09 -1.96
CA LYS A 16 17.77 0.89 -0.97
C LYS A 16 16.63 1.17 0.02
N ASP A 17 16.91 1.05 1.32
CA ASP A 17 15.97 1.40 2.39
C ASP A 17 16.04 2.90 2.71
N LEU A 18 14.89 3.57 2.66
CA LEU A 18 14.77 5.01 2.90
C LEU A 18 14.69 5.38 4.40
N GLN A 19 14.46 4.43 5.30
CA GLN A 19 14.35 4.74 6.74
C GLN A 19 15.68 5.20 7.34
N HIS A 20 16.78 4.59 6.92
CA HIS A 20 18.09 4.78 7.53
C HIS A 20 18.95 5.80 6.77
N ASN A 21 18.44 6.34 5.67
CA ASN A 21 19.17 7.29 4.85
C ASN A 21 19.06 8.69 5.45
N ARG A 22 20.10 9.09 6.20
CA ARG A 22 20.13 10.37 6.93
C ARG A 22 20.16 11.57 6.00
N ASP A 23 20.75 11.42 4.82
CA ASP A 23 20.83 12.47 3.81
C ASP A 23 19.84 12.20 2.67
N ARG A 24 18.63 12.77 2.79
CA ARG A 24 17.59 12.65 1.77
C ARG A 24 17.94 13.35 0.46
N HIS A 25 18.83 14.35 0.48
CA HIS A 25 19.25 15.06 -0.73
C HIS A 25 20.17 14.21 -1.62
N SER A 26 20.78 13.17 -1.04
CA SER A 26 21.57 12.20 -1.80
C SER A 26 20.71 11.25 -2.66
N ILE A 27 19.40 11.16 -2.41
CA ILE A 27 18.51 10.24 -3.11
C ILE A 27 18.16 10.84 -4.48
N HIS A 28 18.80 10.32 -5.51
CA HIS A 28 18.49 10.61 -6.90
C HIS A 28 17.72 9.44 -7.50
N LEU A 29 16.55 9.74 -8.07
CA LEU A 29 15.75 8.79 -8.83
C LEU A 29 16.19 8.82 -10.29
N ASN A 30 16.41 7.64 -10.85
CA ASN A 30 16.65 7.47 -12.28
C ASN A 30 15.40 6.88 -12.94
N TYR A 31 15.25 7.11 -14.25
CA TYR A 31 14.23 6.40 -15.02
C TYR A 31 14.47 4.89 -14.92
N GLY A 32 13.39 4.13 -14.73
CA GLY A 32 13.43 2.69 -14.50
C GLY A 32 13.51 2.27 -13.02
N ASP A 33 13.83 3.18 -12.10
CA ASP A 33 13.76 2.88 -10.67
C ASP A 33 12.31 2.61 -10.23
N VAL A 34 12.13 1.57 -9.42
CA VAL A 34 10.83 1.20 -8.83
C VAL A 34 10.76 1.70 -7.39
N VAL A 35 9.74 2.51 -7.08
CA VAL A 35 9.55 3.08 -5.74
C VAL A 35 8.41 2.37 -5.01
N GLU A 36 8.72 1.75 -3.88
CA GLU A 36 7.73 1.17 -2.97
C GLU A 36 7.15 2.27 -2.07
N ARG A 37 6.12 2.94 -2.57
CA ARG A 37 5.39 3.97 -1.84
C ARG A 37 4.44 3.40 -0.79
N HIS A 38 4.03 4.24 0.16
CA HIS A 38 2.88 3.95 1.00
C HIS A 38 1.62 3.83 0.14
N ILE A 39 0.68 2.99 0.61
CA ILE A 39 -0.69 2.97 0.13
C ILE A 39 -1.28 4.37 0.29
N VAL A 40 -2.07 4.83 -0.68
CA VAL A 40 -2.79 6.11 -0.63
C VAL A 40 -4.27 5.92 -0.96
N ASP A 41 -5.05 6.98 -0.81
CA ASP A 41 -6.47 6.96 -1.15
C ASP A 41 -6.69 6.60 -2.63
N GLY A 42 -7.65 5.71 -2.87
CA GLY A 42 -8.04 5.26 -4.20
C GLY A 42 -7.32 4.00 -4.71
N ASP A 43 -6.23 3.57 -4.04
CA ASP A 43 -5.59 2.29 -4.35
C ASP A 43 -6.59 1.13 -4.18
N VAL A 44 -6.50 0.09 -5.02
CA VAL A 44 -7.38 -1.07 -4.96
C VAL A 44 -6.71 -2.18 -4.13
N CYS A 45 -7.43 -2.71 -3.15
CA CYS A 45 -7.02 -3.89 -2.39
C CYS A 45 -8.08 -4.99 -2.45
N ILE A 46 -7.64 -6.22 -2.23
CA ILE A 46 -8.55 -7.34 -1.97
C ILE A 46 -8.76 -7.40 -0.46
N PHE A 47 -10.02 -7.47 -0.03
CA PHE A 47 -10.39 -7.68 1.36
C PHE A 47 -11.17 -8.99 1.49
N ASN A 48 -10.86 -9.77 2.53
CA ASN A 48 -11.47 -11.07 2.76
C ASN A 48 -11.89 -11.27 4.21
N ARG A 49 -12.93 -12.08 4.43
CA ARG A 49 -13.36 -12.54 5.76
C ARG A 49 -13.43 -14.06 5.79
N GLN A 50 -12.54 -14.68 6.57
CA GLN A 50 -12.48 -16.14 6.72
C GLN A 50 -13.69 -16.66 7.51
N PRO A 51 -14.28 -17.82 7.16
CA PRO A 51 -13.96 -18.68 6.02
C PRO A 51 -14.45 -18.17 4.66
N SER A 52 -13.61 -18.26 3.62
CA SER A 52 -13.98 -17.90 2.25
C SER A 52 -14.75 -19.04 1.55
N LEU A 53 -16.06 -19.12 1.79
CA LEU A 53 -16.93 -20.13 1.16
C LEU A 53 -17.61 -19.63 -0.13
N HIS A 54 -17.68 -18.31 -0.32
CA HIS A 54 -18.27 -17.70 -1.50
C HIS A 54 -17.22 -16.90 -2.27
N LYS A 55 -17.37 -16.78 -3.59
CA LYS A 55 -16.52 -15.91 -4.41
C LYS A 55 -16.53 -14.46 -3.89
N MET A 56 -17.68 -14.01 -3.39
CA MET A 56 -17.87 -12.69 -2.79
C MET A 56 -17.22 -12.55 -1.40
N SER A 57 -16.71 -13.62 -0.79
CA SER A 57 -15.90 -13.53 0.42
C SER A 57 -14.50 -12.91 0.17
N MET A 58 -14.12 -12.70 -1.10
CA MET A 58 -12.94 -11.95 -1.52
C MET A 58 -13.34 -10.92 -2.58
N MET A 59 -13.35 -9.63 -2.21
CA MET A 59 -13.75 -8.56 -3.11
C MET A 59 -12.71 -7.45 -3.18
N GLY A 60 -12.69 -6.75 -4.31
CA GLY A 60 -11.91 -5.53 -4.49
C GLY A 60 -12.56 -4.34 -3.81
N HIS A 61 -11.79 -3.60 -3.01
CA HIS A 61 -12.21 -2.35 -2.38
C HIS A 61 -11.23 -1.24 -2.75
N ARG A 62 -11.75 -0.01 -2.87
CA ARG A 62 -10.90 1.19 -2.94
C ARG A 62 -10.54 1.62 -1.53
N MET A 63 -9.26 1.80 -1.28
CA MET A 63 -8.72 2.19 0.00
C MET A 63 -9.06 3.65 0.30
N ARG A 64 -9.42 3.90 1.56
CA ARG A 64 -9.55 5.25 2.14
C ARG A 64 -8.82 5.26 3.47
N ILE A 65 -7.77 6.04 3.57
CA ILE A 65 -6.94 6.18 4.75
C ILE A 65 -7.67 7.08 5.74
N MET A 66 -7.86 6.56 6.95
CA MET A 66 -8.60 7.20 8.03
C MET A 66 -7.77 7.13 9.32
N PRO A 67 -8.00 8.06 10.26
CA PRO A 67 -7.46 7.92 11.61
C PRO A 67 -8.00 6.64 12.28
N TYR A 68 -7.39 6.28 13.42
CA TYR A 68 -7.68 5.09 14.24
C TYR A 68 -7.23 3.75 13.63
N SER A 69 -7.30 2.68 14.43
CA SER A 69 -6.66 1.38 14.13
C SER A 69 -7.66 0.28 13.77
N THR A 70 -8.73 0.61 13.06
CA THR A 70 -9.76 -0.37 12.63
C THR A 70 -10.04 -0.27 11.14
N PHE A 71 -10.24 -1.42 10.49
CA PHE A 71 -10.79 -1.43 9.13
C PHE A 71 -12.27 -1.09 9.18
N ARG A 72 -12.71 -0.26 8.22
CA ARG A 72 -14.11 0.15 8.09
C ARG A 72 -14.60 -0.20 6.69
N LEU A 73 -15.83 -0.66 6.63
CA LEU A 73 -16.51 -1.06 5.41
C LEU A 73 -17.95 -0.53 5.43
N ASN A 74 -18.54 -0.38 4.25
CA ASN A 74 -19.93 -0.01 4.13
C ASN A 74 -20.82 -1.14 4.69
N LEU A 75 -21.91 -0.80 5.40
CA LEU A 75 -22.81 -1.79 5.98
C LEU A 75 -23.48 -2.69 4.93
N SER A 76 -23.74 -2.19 3.73
CA SER A 76 -24.33 -2.99 2.64
C SER A 76 -23.42 -4.12 2.14
N VAL A 77 -22.13 -4.13 2.51
CA VAL A 77 -21.19 -5.21 2.13
C VAL A 77 -20.98 -6.23 3.25
N THR A 78 -21.71 -6.14 4.36
CA THR A 78 -21.63 -7.13 5.44
C THR A 78 -22.37 -8.43 5.13
N ALA A 79 -23.39 -8.36 4.27
CA ALA A 79 -23.97 -9.52 3.60
C ALA A 79 -23.31 -9.62 2.22
N PRO A 80 -22.39 -10.58 1.99
CA PRO A 80 -21.75 -10.78 0.70
C PRO A 80 -22.68 -11.39 -0.35
#